data_AF-A0A9D2K6U3-F1
#
_entry.id   AF-A0A9D2K6U3-F1
#
_cell.length_a   1.000
_cell.length_b   1.000
_cell.length_c   1.000
_cell.angle_alpha   90.00
_cell.angle_beta   90.00
_cell.angle_gamma   90.00
#
_symmetry.space_group_name_H-M   'P 1'
#
loop_
_entity.id
_entity.type
_entity.pdbx_description
1 polymer ?
#
loop_
_entity_poly.entity_id
_entity_poly.type
_entity_poly.pdbx_seq_one_letter_code
_entity_poly.pdbx_strand_id
1 'polypeptide(L)' 'MTGGERKAHVITIAGAGSARVPAMVGTLINYKERFPVSRMISWQRTGSIGRSIGI' A
#
# COMPACT_ATOMS: atom_id res chain seq x y z
N MET A 1 22.91 -5.37 -17.46
CA MET A 1 21.97 -5.64 -16.36
C MET A 1 20.58 -5.24 -16.86
N THR A 2 19.75 -6.20 -17.27
CA THR A 2 18.41 -5.90 -17.80
C THR A 2 17.50 -5.50 -16.65
N GLY A 3 17.38 -4.20 -16.41
CA GLY A 3 16.37 -3.63 -15.53
C GLY A 3 15.00 -3.76 -16.20
N GLY A 4 14.39 -4.95 -16.13
CA GLY A 4 13.00 -5.13 -16.54
C GLY A 4 12.11 -4.24 -15.68
N GLU A 5 11.20 -3.50 -16.31
CA GLU A 5 10.21 -2.68 -15.59
C GLU A 5 9.47 -3.55 -14.56
N ARG A 6 9.52 -3.14 -13.29
CA ARG A 6 8.84 -3.87 -12.22
C ARG A 6 7.33 -3.61 -12.33
N LYS A 7 6.54 -4.68 -12.31
CA LYS A 7 5.08 -4.59 -12.35
C LYS A 7 4.56 -3.85 -11.12
N ALA A 8 3.74 -2.82 -11.34
CA ALA A 8 3.09 -2.10 -10.25
C ALA A 8 2.00 -2.93 -9.57
N HIS A 9 1.91 -2.82 -8.25
CA HIS A 9 1.04 -3.61 -7.40
C HIS A 9 -0.14 -2.79 -6.87
N VAL A 10 -1.31 -3.41 -6.83
CA VAL A 10 -2.46 -2.92 -6.06
C VAL A 10 -2.53 -3.76 -4.79
N ILE A 11 -2.52 -3.11 -3.63
CA ILE A 11 -2.55 -3.83 -2.34
C ILE A 11 -3.74 -3.40 -1.50
N THR A 12 -4.28 -4.34 -0.73
CA THR A 12 -5.33 -4.10 0.26
C THR A 12 -4.77 -4.33 1.66
N ILE A 13 -4.85 -3.32 2.51
CA ILE A 13 -4.47 -3.38 3.91
C ILE A 13 -5.72 -3.68 4.74
N ALA A 14 -5.84 -4.91 5.23
CA ALA A 14 -6.84 -5.27 6.22
C ALA A 14 -6.38 -4.85 7.63
N GLY A 15 -7.26 -4.20 8.39
CA GLY A 15 -6.93 -3.67 9.72
C GLY A 15 -6.37 -2.24 9.67
N ALA A 16 -6.90 -1.40 8.77
CA ALA A 16 -6.47 0.00 8.61
C ALA A 16 -6.50 0.85 9.90
N GLY A 17 -7.30 0.47 10.90
CA GLY A 17 -7.35 1.13 12.21
C GLY A 17 -6.15 0.83 13.13
N SER A 18 -5.19 0.02 12.70
CA SER A 18 -3.99 -0.27 13.49
C SER A 18 -3.00 0.90 13.45
N ALA A 19 -2.51 1.32 14.62
CA ALA A 19 -1.48 2.35 14.77
C ALA A 19 -0.14 2.01 14.08
N ARG A 20 0.04 0.76 13.63
CA ARG A 20 1.24 0.30 12.90
C ARG A 20 1.14 0.53 11.39
N VAL A 21 -0.08 0.70 10.86
CA VAL A 21 -0.30 0.88 9.41
C VAL A 21 0.44 2.10 8.86
N PRO A 22 0.45 3.28 9.51
CA PRO A 22 1.18 4.45 9.00
C PRO A 22 2.68 4.19 8.77
N ALA A 23 3.35 3.50 9.71
CA ALA A 23 4.77 3.16 9.58
C ALA A 23 5.02 2.16 8.43
N MET A 24 4.15 1.16 8.29
CA MET A 24 4.22 0.19 7.18
C MET A 24 4.04 0.87 5.82
N VAL A 25 3.08 1.78 5.69
CA VAL A 25 2.85 2.55 4.46
C VAL A 25 4.08 3.38 4.13
N GLY A 26 4.69 4.06 5.12
CA GLY A 26 5.94 4.80 4.93
C GLY A 26 7.08 3.92 4.40
N THR A 27 7.23 2.70 4.92
CA THR A 27 8.22 1.74 4.42
C THR A 27 7.96 1.34 2.96
N LEU A 28 6.69 1.10 2.58
CA LEU A 28 6.32 0.74 1.21
C LEU A 28 6.63 1.86 0.21
N ILE A 29 6.39 3.12 0.60
CA ILE A 29 6.74 4.29 -0.20
C ILE A 29 8.26 4.35 -0.44
N ASN A 30 9.05 4.12 0.62
CA ASN A 30 10.52 4.08 0.51
C ASN A 30 11.03 2.90 -0.34
N TYR A 31 10.25 1.82 -0.44
CA TYR A 31 10.60 0.64 -1.23
C TYR A 31 10.08 0.67 -2.68
N LYS A 32 9.55 1.79 -3.17
CA LYS A 32 8.91 1.90 -4.50
C LYS A 32 9.75 1.41 -5.68
N GLU A 33 11.08 1.56 -5.63
CA GLU A 33 11.95 1.08 -6.71
C GLU A 33 12.06 -0.45 -6.73
N ARG A 34 11.82 -1.08 -5.58
CA ARG A 34 11.87 -2.53 -5.44
C ARG A 34 10.48 -3.17 -5.54
N PHE A 35 9.48 -2.48 -5.03
CA PHE A 35 8.09 -2.92 -4.98
C PHE A 35 7.19 -1.73 -5.30
N PRO A 36 7.00 -1.39 -6.58
CA PRO A 36 6.17 -0.26 -6.97
C PRO A 36 4.72 -0.57 -6.64
N VAL A 37 4.09 0.27 -5.82
CA VAL A 37 2.66 0.17 -5.50
C VAL A 37 1.94 1.30 -6.24
N SER A 38 0.96 0.95 -7.05
CA SER A 38 0.15 1.92 -7.83
C SER A 38 -1.12 2.35 -7.10
N ARG A 39 -1.62 1.53 -6.17
CA ARG A 39 -2.84 1.83 -5.43
C ARG A 39 -2.88 1.06 -4.11
N MET A 40 -3.30 1.75 -3.06
CA MET A 40 -3.47 1.18 -1.73
C MET A 40 -4.94 1.28 -1.31
N ILE A 41 -5.53 0.18 -0.85
CA ILE A 41 -6.91 0.11 -0.39
C ILE A 41 -6.91 -0.22 1.10
N SER A 42 -7.47 0.65 1.92
CA SER A 42 -7.59 0.44 3.36
C SER A 42 -8.94 -0.19 3.69
N TRP A 43 -8.93 -1.35 4.35
CA TRP A 43 -10.13 -2.05 4.78
C TRP A 43 -10.13 -2.30 6.29
N GLN A 44 -11.25 -2.05 6.95
CA GLN A 44 -11.47 -2.44 8.34
C GLN A 44 -12.93 -2.82 8.57
N ARG A 45 -13.19 -3.74 9.50
CA ARG A 45 -14.54 -4.24 9.79
C ARG A 45 -15.45 -3.20 10.45
N THR A 46 -14.89 -2.25 11.21
CA THR A 46 -15.69 -1.26 11.94
C THR A 46 -15.98 -0.05 11.06
N GLY A 47 -17.19 0.00 10.48
CA GLY A 47 -17.89 1.18 9.95
C GLY A 47 -17.27 2.04 8.85
N SER A 48 -15.99 1.88 8.54
CA SER A 48 -15.26 2.74 7.61
C SER A 48 -15.33 2.16 6.21
N ILE A 49 -16.11 2.82 5.35
CA ILE A 49 -16.07 2.71 3.89
C ILE A 49 -14.63 2.67 3.39
N GLY A 50 -14.29 1.66 2.60
CA GLY A 50 -12.94 1.47 2.06
C GLY A 50 -12.48 2.70 1.29
N ARG A 51 -11.48 3.41 1.81
CA ARG A 51 -10.86 4.56 1.13
C ARG A 51 -9.66 4.04 0.33
N SER A 52 -9.65 4.33 -0.96
CA SER A 52 -8.48 4.15 -1.81
C SER A 52 -7.56 5.36 -1.68
N ILE A 53 -6.27 5.10 -1.56
CA ILE A 53 -5.22 6.12 -1.60
C ILE A 53 -4.37 5.80 -2.84
N GLY A 54 -4.32 6.75 -3.77
CA GLY A 54 -3.31 6.74 -4.84
C GLY A 54 -1.98 7.18 -4.24
N ILE A 55 -0.93 6.41 -4.49
CA ILE A 55 0.44 6.70 -4.07
C ILE A 55 1.37 6.74 -5.27
#